data_AF-A0A9X5XE52-F1
#
_entry.id   AF-A0A9X5XE52-F1
#
_cell.length_a   1.000
_cell.length_b   1.000
_cell.length_c   1.000
_cell.angle_alpha   90.00
_cell.angle_beta   90.00
_cell.angle_gamma   90.00
#
_symmetry.space_group_name_H-M   'P 1'
#
loop_
_entity.id
_entity.type
_entity.pdbx_description
1 polymer ?
#
loop_
_entity_poly.entity_id
_entity_poly.type
_entity_poly.pdbx_seq_one_letter_code
_entity_poly.pdbx_strand_id
1 'polypeptide(L)'
;MAHTHVTVGGQEPFDALTLYLAGALPGFCRLSVDPDNRVLNPPPKHWPGAAIVRGPSLARLATERISDGDDGNGVYELVVHGYGPHGHLAAREMAEQVQHWQRVLGAALCPRITIHPLADDGPTPATDDPHVFVKKHTRVTIDWPIIPGTAALLTDDKGRYLLHLRSANKPIWRPGQWALLGGNTEKGETSDEAIVRELDEQIGLAIPDLTGFVTLDTLDASGSFKDRVRVYHGTLNTPVHEIELCEGIQLRWTRLEETAEMTMDPGTAAVLHAHHNAHQPRGHHDGTLPVVEVREPRDHLSRSIISAHLVLIRDGAVLLGKRHPRSAFAPSTWHLPAGHREDMESAITCMTRETEEETGLRVSEGDLSLVHVLDRLDPGSTIPRVGLFFAASHWEGEPLVREPECCTEWRW
;
A
#
# COMPACT_ATOMS: atom_id res chain seq x y z
N MET A 1 -6.99 30.09 -27.70
CA MET A 1 -5.93 29.27 -27.07
C MET A 1 -6.02 29.54 -25.57
N ALA A 2 -5.91 28.50 -24.75
CA ALA A 2 -5.89 28.61 -23.30
C ALA A 2 -4.54 28.09 -22.80
N HIS A 3 -3.87 28.91 -21.99
CA HIS A 3 -2.62 28.56 -21.31
C HIS A 3 -2.95 27.80 -20.03
N THR A 4 -2.22 26.71 -19.77
CA THR A 4 -2.42 25.93 -18.54
C THR A 4 -1.41 26.31 -17.48
N HIS A 5 -0.26 26.89 -17.87
CA HIS A 5 0.93 27.09 -17.04
C HIS A 5 1.51 25.79 -16.45
N VAL A 6 1.10 24.63 -16.97
CA VAL A 6 1.69 23.33 -16.64
C VAL A 6 2.79 23.04 -17.64
N THR A 7 3.98 22.75 -17.12
CA THR A 7 5.18 22.49 -17.93
C THR A 7 5.57 21.02 -17.86
N VAL A 8 6.12 20.50 -18.95
CA VAL A 8 6.68 19.15 -19.06
C VAL A 8 8.05 19.21 -19.73
N GLY A 9 8.97 18.34 -19.30
CA GLY A 9 10.25 18.14 -19.97
C GLY A 9 10.10 17.50 -21.36
N GLY A 10 11.06 17.72 -22.25
CA GLY A 10 10.98 17.25 -23.64
C GLY A 10 10.97 15.73 -23.83
N GLN A 11 11.41 14.96 -22.82
CA GLN A 11 11.32 13.50 -22.78
C GLN A 11 10.40 13.00 -21.65
N GLU A 12 9.73 13.91 -20.94
CA GLU A 12 8.88 13.56 -19.81
C GLU A 12 7.54 13.00 -20.32
N PRO A 13 7.17 11.76 -19.95
CA PRO A 13 5.90 11.18 -20.36
C PRO A 13 4.73 11.80 -19.56
N PHE A 14 3.66 12.16 -20.25
CA PHE A 14 2.42 12.67 -19.63
C PHE A 14 1.19 11.83 -20.01
N ASP A 15 1.36 10.52 -20.22
CA ASP A 15 0.27 9.60 -20.59
C ASP A 15 -0.82 9.51 -19.52
N ALA A 16 -0.41 9.62 -18.25
CA ALA A 16 -1.29 9.70 -17.10
C ALA A 16 -2.28 10.86 -17.21
N LEU A 17 -1.84 12.02 -17.70
CA LEU A 17 -2.74 13.15 -17.97
C LEU A 17 -3.77 12.78 -19.04
N THR A 18 -3.37 12.10 -20.12
CA THR A 18 -4.30 11.69 -21.18
C THR A 18 -5.37 10.75 -20.65
N LEU A 19 -4.99 9.77 -19.82
CA LEU A 19 -5.92 8.85 -19.18
C LEU A 19 -6.84 9.56 -18.18
N TYR A 20 -6.31 10.53 -17.42
CA TYR A 20 -7.10 11.36 -16.52
C TYR A 20 -8.16 12.15 -17.31
N LEU A 21 -7.76 12.88 -18.36
CA LEU A 21 -8.66 13.67 -19.18
C LEU A 21 -9.77 12.81 -19.81
N ALA A 22 -9.46 11.56 -20.19
CA ALA A 22 -10.44 10.63 -20.73
C ALA A 22 -11.58 10.28 -19.76
N GLY A 23 -11.32 10.30 -18.44
CA GLY A 23 -12.34 10.06 -17.42
C GLY A 23 -12.95 11.33 -16.84
N ALA A 24 -12.22 12.44 -16.85
CA ALA A 24 -12.67 13.72 -16.28
C ALA A 24 -13.50 14.57 -17.24
N LEU A 25 -13.33 14.39 -18.55
CA LEU A 25 -14.00 15.19 -19.58
C LEU A 25 -15.00 14.32 -20.38
N PRO A 26 -16.31 14.49 -20.18
CA PRO A 26 -17.30 13.93 -21.09
C PRO A 26 -17.00 14.35 -22.54
N GLY A 27 -17.25 13.51 -23.53
CA GLY A 27 -16.95 13.82 -24.95
C GLY A 27 -15.46 13.94 -25.28
N PHE A 28 -14.58 13.41 -24.43
CA PHE A 28 -13.17 13.20 -24.76
C PHE A 28 -13.01 12.27 -25.96
N CYS A 29 -12.05 12.59 -26.82
CA CYS A 29 -11.72 11.81 -28.00
C CYS A 29 -10.23 11.98 -28.35
N ARG A 30 -9.76 11.12 -29.26
CA ARG A 30 -8.41 11.22 -29.83
C ARG A 30 -8.50 11.69 -31.28
N LEU A 31 -7.72 12.72 -31.61
CA LEU A 31 -7.54 13.18 -32.98
C LEU A 31 -6.50 12.30 -33.67
N SER A 32 -6.85 11.81 -34.85
CA SER A 32 -5.93 11.20 -35.79
C SER A 32 -5.97 11.98 -37.10
N VAL A 33 -4.83 12.03 -37.77
CA VAL A 33 -4.70 12.67 -39.07
C VAL A 33 -4.44 11.58 -40.09
N ASP A 34 -5.20 11.63 -41.18
CA ASP A 34 -4.95 10.81 -42.36
C ASP A 34 -3.54 11.16 -42.92
N PRO A 35 -2.62 10.18 -43.05
CA PRO A 35 -1.27 10.41 -43.53
C PRO A 35 -1.17 11.13 -44.88
N ASP A 36 -2.20 10.99 -45.72
CA ASP A 36 -2.21 11.53 -47.08
C ASP A 36 -2.65 13.01 -47.15
N ASN A 37 -3.12 13.56 -46.02
CA ASN A 37 -3.58 14.94 -45.95
C ASN A 37 -2.51 15.91 -45.42
N ARG A 38 -2.37 17.06 -46.08
CA ARG A 38 -1.54 18.18 -45.58
C ARG A 38 -2.25 18.88 -44.43
N VAL A 39 -1.82 18.60 -43.21
CA VAL A 39 -2.34 19.24 -41.99
C VAL A 39 -1.27 20.16 -41.38
N LEU A 40 -1.70 21.34 -40.94
CA LEU A 40 -0.86 22.25 -40.16
C LEU A 40 -0.76 21.73 -38.72
N ASN A 41 0.46 21.45 -38.26
CA ASN A 41 0.76 20.97 -36.91
C ASN A 41 -0.01 19.67 -36.53
N PRO A 42 0.20 18.56 -37.27
CA PRO A 42 -0.44 17.29 -36.95
C PRO A 42 0.03 16.79 -35.56
N PRO A 43 -0.83 16.04 -34.83
CA PRO A 43 -0.39 15.37 -33.61
C PRO A 43 0.78 14.41 -33.94
N PRO A 44 1.73 14.21 -33.00
CA PRO A 44 2.84 13.28 -33.20
C PRO A 44 2.35 11.88 -33.58
N LYS A 45 3.05 11.18 -34.48
CA LYS A 45 2.63 9.84 -34.97
C LYS A 45 2.37 8.83 -33.86
N HIS A 46 3.14 8.90 -32.77
CA HIS A 46 3.04 7.98 -31.63
C HIS A 46 2.13 8.51 -30.51
N TRP A 47 1.64 9.76 -30.65
CA TRP A 47 0.82 10.43 -29.64
C TRP A 47 -0.42 11.05 -30.28
N PRO A 48 -1.52 10.29 -30.42
CA PRO A 48 -2.76 10.85 -30.97
C PRO A 48 -3.27 11.99 -30.09
N GLY A 49 -3.66 13.11 -30.70
CA GLY A 49 -3.94 14.36 -29.99
C GLY A 49 -5.17 14.25 -29.10
N ALA A 50 -5.00 14.38 -27.78
CA ALA A 50 -6.09 14.43 -26.82
C ALA A 50 -7.01 15.63 -27.12
N ALA A 51 -8.32 15.41 -27.17
CA ALA A 51 -9.29 16.43 -27.53
C ALA A 51 -10.65 16.23 -26.86
N ILE A 52 -11.47 17.28 -26.83
CA ILE A 52 -12.88 17.21 -26.44
C ILE A 52 -13.77 17.87 -27.48
N VAL A 53 -14.98 17.32 -27.67
CA VAL A 53 -16.01 17.88 -28.56
C VAL A 53 -17.18 18.42 -27.75
N ARG A 54 -17.63 19.63 -28.08
CA ARG A 54 -18.78 20.32 -27.49
C ARG A 54 -19.65 20.88 -28.61
N GLY A 55 -20.70 20.15 -28.99
CA GLY A 55 -21.55 20.51 -30.13
C GLY A 55 -20.73 20.76 -31.40
N PRO A 56 -20.78 21.96 -32.02
CA PRO A 56 -20.00 22.29 -33.21
C PRO A 56 -18.57 22.78 -32.91
N SER A 57 -18.08 22.66 -31.68
CA SER A 57 -16.77 23.14 -31.24
C SER A 57 -15.88 21.99 -30.76
N LEU A 58 -14.57 22.17 -30.90
CA LEU A 58 -13.53 21.20 -30.59
C LEU A 58 -12.42 21.90 -29.79
N ALA A 59 -11.83 21.23 -28.81
CA ALA A 59 -10.57 21.68 -28.21
C ALA A 59 -9.55 20.53 -28.21
N ARG A 60 -8.28 20.84 -28.48
CA ARG A 60 -7.17 19.87 -28.47
C ARG A 60 -6.05 20.32 -27.56
N LEU A 61 -5.45 19.37 -26.84
CA LEU A 61 -4.19 19.53 -26.12
C LEU A 61 -3.02 19.63 -27.12
N ALA A 62 -2.06 20.48 -26.82
CA ALA A 62 -0.82 20.67 -27.55
C ALA A 62 0.31 21.06 -26.59
N THR A 63 1.52 21.15 -27.12
CA THR A 63 2.72 21.56 -26.39
C THR A 63 3.35 22.76 -27.09
N GLU A 64 3.73 23.80 -26.34
CA GLU A 64 4.51 24.94 -26.82
C GLU A 64 5.86 24.97 -26.12
N ARG A 65 6.96 25.00 -26.87
CA ARG A 65 8.31 25.06 -26.28
C ARG A 65 8.52 26.43 -25.62
N ILE A 66 8.93 26.45 -24.36
CA ILE A 66 9.17 27.67 -23.58
C ILE A 66 10.66 27.92 -23.31
N SER A 67 11.49 26.88 -23.21
CA SER A 67 12.94 26.99 -23.08
C SER A 67 13.66 25.74 -23.56
N ASP A 68 15.00 25.74 -23.52
CA ASP A 68 15.84 24.59 -23.89
C ASP A 68 16.03 23.58 -22.74
N GLY A 69 15.67 23.93 -21.50
CA GLY A 69 15.86 23.08 -20.32
C GLY A 69 17.34 22.89 -19.94
N ASP A 70 17.58 22.37 -18.74
CA ASP A 70 18.95 22.12 -18.24
C ASP A 70 19.61 20.93 -18.95
N ASP A 71 18.80 20.00 -19.46
CA ASP A 71 19.21 18.79 -20.17
C ASP A 71 19.29 18.96 -21.70
N GLY A 72 18.94 20.14 -22.21
CA GLY A 72 18.89 20.46 -23.64
C GLY A 72 17.71 19.84 -24.41
N ASN A 73 16.82 19.09 -23.74
CA ASN A 73 15.67 18.44 -24.38
C ASN A 73 14.46 19.38 -24.54
N GLY A 74 14.53 20.58 -23.96
CA GLY A 74 13.48 21.58 -23.99
C GLY A 74 12.49 21.42 -22.84
N VAL A 75 11.94 22.55 -22.40
CA VAL A 75 10.77 22.59 -21.52
C VAL A 75 9.59 23.09 -22.35
N TYR A 76 8.44 22.44 -22.21
CA TYR A 76 7.23 22.72 -22.98
C TYR A 76 6.05 23.05 -22.05
N GLU A 77 5.27 24.08 -22.36
CA GLU A 77 3.96 24.31 -21.75
C GLU A 77 2.91 23.45 -22.43
N LEU A 78 2.07 22.77 -21.65
CA LEU A 78 0.83 22.18 -22.13
C LEU A 78 -0.18 23.30 -22.41
N VAL A 79 -0.62 23.44 -23.66
CA VAL A 79 -1.60 24.46 -24.07
C VAL A 79 -2.81 23.82 -24.74
N VAL A 80 -3.96 24.51 -24.73
CA VAL A 80 -5.18 24.00 -25.34
C VAL A 80 -5.67 24.91 -26.46
N HIS A 81 -5.78 24.37 -27.67
CA HIS A 81 -6.32 25.08 -28.83
C HIS A 81 -7.80 24.75 -29.02
N GLY A 82 -8.65 25.77 -28.97
CA GLY A 82 -10.08 25.68 -29.25
C GLY A 82 -10.41 26.09 -30.68
N TYR A 83 -11.36 25.39 -31.29
CA TYR A 83 -11.85 25.57 -32.66
C TYR A 83 -13.38 25.58 -32.69
N GLY A 84 -13.94 26.32 -33.65
CA GLY A 84 -15.39 26.47 -33.81
C GLY A 84 -16.00 27.62 -32.98
N PRO A 85 -17.33 27.84 -33.07
CA PRO A 85 -18.00 29.02 -32.51
C PRO A 85 -17.81 29.22 -31.01
N HIS A 86 -17.66 28.13 -30.25
CA HIS A 86 -17.47 28.12 -28.80
C HIS A 86 -16.19 27.37 -28.39
N GLY A 87 -15.22 27.25 -29.30
CA GLY A 87 -13.98 26.52 -29.05
C GLY A 87 -13.19 27.05 -27.86
N HIS A 88 -13.27 28.35 -27.58
CA HIS A 88 -12.62 28.98 -26.42
C HIS A 88 -13.16 28.46 -25.06
N LEU A 89 -14.45 28.11 -24.98
CA LEU A 89 -15.04 27.54 -23.76
C LEU A 89 -14.57 26.10 -23.55
N ALA A 90 -14.59 25.29 -24.61
CA ALA A 90 -14.05 23.92 -24.58
C ALA A 90 -12.54 23.93 -24.23
N ALA A 91 -11.78 24.88 -24.77
CA ALA A 91 -10.36 25.00 -24.46
C ALA A 91 -10.12 25.33 -22.98
N ARG A 92 -10.94 26.23 -22.41
CA ARG A 92 -10.87 26.58 -20.99
C ARG A 92 -11.25 25.40 -20.09
N GLU A 93 -12.31 24.68 -20.41
CA GLU A 93 -12.74 23.48 -19.65
C GLU A 93 -11.63 22.43 -19.58
N MET A 94 -10.99 22.12 -20.72
CA MET A 94 -9.87 21.18 -20.75
C MET A 94 -8.65 21.73 -20.00
N ALA A 95 -8.33 23.03 -20.14
CA ALA A 95 -7.21 23.64 -19.42
C ALA A 95 -7.39 23.59 -17.89
N GLU A 96 -8.60 23.82 -17.40
CA GLU A 96 -8.94 23.71 -15.97
C GLU A 96 -8.73 22.27 -15.46
N GLN A 97 -9.00 21.25 -16.28
CA GLN A 97 -8.70 19.86 -15.95
C GLN A 97 -7.21 19.52 -15.96
N VAL A 98 -6.43 20.07 -16.90
CA VAL A 98 -4.95 19.92 -16.89
C VAL A 98 -4.36 20.53 -15.63
N GLN A 99 -4.81 21.72 -15.25
CA GLN A 99 -4.40 22.37 -14.00
C GLN A 99 -4.86 21.61 -12.75
N HIS A 100 -6.05 21.01 -12.79
CA HIS A 100 -6.53 20.15 -11.70
C HIS A 100 -5.65 18.91 -11.56
N TRP A 101 -5.35 18.23 -12.66
CA TRP A 101 -4.45 17.08 -12.68
C TRP A 101 -3.08 17.43 -12.09
N GLN A 102 -2.46 18.54 -12.50
CA GLN A 102 -1.19 18.97 -11.92
C GLN A 102 -1.31 19.24 -10.41
N ARG A 103 -2.37 19.93 -9.97
CA ARG A 103 -2.55 20.32 -8.56
C ARG A 103 -2.93 19.18 -7.65
N VAL A 104 -3.71 18.20 -8.11
CA VAL A 104 -4.28 17.15 -7.26
C VAL A 104 -3.55 15.84 -7.47
N LEU A 105 -3.15 15.56 -8.71
CA LEU A 105 -2.64 14.26 -9.10
C LEU A 105 -1.13 14.24 -9.36
N GLY A 106 -0.53 15.34 -9.83
CA GLY A 106 0.92 15.45 -10.05
C GLY A 106 1.53 14.33 -10.91
N ALA A 107 2.86 14.36 -11.11
CA ALA A 107 3.58 13.31 -11.83
C ALA A 107 3.71 12.00 -11.03
N ALA A 108 3.39 12.05 -9.73
CA ALA A 108 3.66 10.99 -8.76
C ALA A 108 2.42 10.18 -8.38
N LEU A 109 1.40 10.06 -9.24
CA LEU A 109 0.26 9.16 -8.98
C LEU A 109 0.05 8.16 -10.11
N CYS A 110 -0.03 6.88 -9.73
CA CYS A 110 -0.41 5.77 -10.59
C CYS A 110 -1.92 5.51 -10.50
N PRO A 111 -2.59 5.29 -11.64
CA PRO A 111 -4.00 4.93 -11.63
C PRO A 111 -4.20 3.49 -11.14
N ARG A 112 -5.14 3.28 -10.21
CA ARG A 112 -5.70 1.98 -9.89
C ARG A 112 -6.89 1.71 -10.82
N ILE A 113 -6.71 0.78 -11.75
CA ILE A 113 -7.76 0.36 -12.68
C ILE A 113 -8.44 -0.88 -12.15
N THR A 114 -9.72 -0.77 -11.78
CA THR A 114 -10.52 -1.89 -11.28
C THR A 114 -11.53 -2.31 -12.34
N ILE A 115 -11.60 -3.61 -12.65
CA ILE A 115 -12.53 -4.16 -13.65
C ILE A 115 -13.50 -5.11 -12.95
N HIS A 116 -14.79 -4.78 -13.00
CA HIS A 116 -15.86 -5.60 -12.46
C HIS A 116 -16.74 -6.17 -13.59
N PRO A 117 -17.15 -7.44 -13.54
CA PRO A 117 -18.22 -7.94 -14.40
C PRO A 117 -19.53 -7.19 -14.13
N LEU A 118 -20.31 -6.92 -15.18
CA LEU A 118 -21.65 -6.30 -15.03
C LEU A 118 -22.74 -7.28 -14.55
N ALA A 119 -22.37 -8.51 -14.18
CA ALA A 119 -23.30 -9.62 -13.94
C ALA A 119 -23.80 -9.74 -12.48
N ASP A 120 -23.39 -8.86 -11.57
CA ASP A 120 -23.88 -8.84 -10.17
C ASP A 120 -24.83 -7.66 -9.93
N ASP A 121 -25.92 -7.94 -9.21
CA ASP A 121 -27.04 -7.06 -8.80
C ASP A 121 -26.63 -5.92 -7.83
N GLY A 122 -25.40 -5.40 -7.95
CA GLY A 122 -24.94 -4.23 -7.22
C GLY A 122 -25.55 -2.93 -7.76
N PRO A 123 -25.57 -1.85 -6.97
CA PRO A 123 -26.11 -0.56 -7.40
C PRO A 123 -25.40 -0.10 -8.68
N THR A 124 -26.18 0.24 -9.70
CA THR A 124 -25.71 0.87 -10.95
C THR A 124 -25.35 2.32 -10.63
N PRO A 125 -24.06 2.73 -10.64
CA PRO A 125 -23.70 4.13 -10.55
C PRO A 125 -24.25 4.85 -11.78
N ALA A 126 -24.47 6.16 -11.65
CA ALA A 126 -24.81 6.96 -12.82
C ALA A 126 -23.70 6.81 -13.87
N THR A 127 -24.06 6.71 -15.14
CA THR A 127 -23.11 6.59 -16.26
C THR A 127 -22.23 7.83 -16.45
N ASP A 128 -22.48 8.88 -15.66
CA ASP A 128 -21.78 10.15 -15.65
C ASP A 128 -20.75 10.29 -14.52
N ASP A 129 -20.52 9.25 -13.72
CA ASP A 129 -19.44 9.30 -12.71
C ASP A 129 -18.07 9.43 -13.40
N PRO A 130 -17.25 10.42 -13.03
CA PRO A 130 -15.95 10.62 -13.63
C PRO A 130 -15.07 9.39 -13.40
N HIS A 131 -14.30 9.03 -14.43
CA HIS A 131 -13.40 7.87 -14.43
C HIS A 131 -14.09 6.48 -14.28
N VAL A 132 -15.41 6.40 -14.46
CA VAL A 132 -16.15 5.13 -14.56
C VAL A 132 -16.54 4.88 -16.02
N PHE A 133 -16.03 3.78 -16.59
CA PHE A 133 -16.29 3.39 -17.96
C PHE A 133 -17.10 2.10 -18.01
N VAL A 134 -18.37 2.21 -18.39
CA VAL A 134 -19.24 1.05 -18.60
C VAL A 134 -19.03 0.52 -20.03
N LYS A 135 -18.65 -0.76 -20.13
CA LYS A 135 -18.51 -1.52 -21.39
C LYS A 135 -19.60 -2.59 -21.45
N LYS A 136 -19.69 -3.33 -22.57
CA LYS A 136 -20.75 -4.32 -22.79
C LYS A 136 -20.87 -5.39 -21.69
N HIS A 137 -19.74 -5.80 -21.10
CA HIS A 137 -19.68 -6.90 -20.13
C HIS A 137 -18.98 -6.53 -18.82
N THR A 138 -18.38 -5.36 -18.76
CA THR A 138 -17.53 -4.94 -17.65
C THR A 138 -17.76 -3.49 -17.31
N ARG A 139 -17.50 -3.15 -16.06
CA ARG A 139 -17.34 -1.79 -15.57
C ARG A 139 -15.86 -1.60 -15.22
N VAL A 140 -15.26 -0.54 -15.74
CA VAL A 140 -13.88 -0.17 -15.44
C VAL A 140 -13.89 1.11 -14.63
N THR A 141 -13.33 1.09 -13.43
CA THR A 141 -13.16 2.29 -12.58
C THR A 141 -11.68 2.63 -12.55
N ILE A 142 -11.34 3.92 -12.69
CA ILE A 142 -9.96 4.41 -12.57
C ILE A 142 -9.89 5.36 -11.38
N ASP A 143 -9.27 4.90 -10.29
CA ASP A 143 -8.91 5.74 -9.15
C ASP A 143 -7.47 6.22 -9.29
N TRP A 144 -7.09 7.33 -8.66
CA TRP A 144 -5.70 7.82 -8.65
C TRP A 144 -5.06 7.89 -7.24
N PRO A 145 -5.07 6.83 -6.41
CA PRO A 145 -4.65 6.95 -5.01
C PRO A 145 -3.18 6.58 -4.75
N ILE A 146 -2.43 6.10 -5.74
CA ILE A 146 -1.17 5.37 -5.51
C ILE A 146 0.02 6.25 -5.86
N ILE A 147 0.81 6.62 -4.86
CA ILE A 147 2.10 7.27 -5.08
C ILE A 147 3.14 6.18 -5.35
N PRO A 148 3.81 6.16 -6.52
CA PRO A 148 4.79 5.12 -6.78
C PRO A 148 6.02 5.34 -5.90
N GLY A 149 6.54 4.25 -5.35
CA GLY A 149 7.86 4.23 -4.76
C GLY A 149 8.96 4.19 -5.81
N THR A 150 10.17 4.43 -5.36
CA THR A 150 11.40 4.25 -6.13
C THR A 150 12.42 3.50 -5.29
N ALA A 151 13.24 2.66 -5.90
CA ALA A 151 14.27 1.91 -5.19
C ALA A 151 15.52 1.68 -6.04
N ALA A 152 16.67 1.55 -5.37
CA ALA A 152 17.95 1.28 -5.99
C ALA A 152 18.42 -0.16 -5.69
N LEU A 153 18.60 -0.93 -6.75
CA LEU A 153 19.34 -2.18 -6.76
C LEU A 153 20.82 -1.86 -7.02
N LEU A 154 21.62 -1.76 -5.97
CA LEU A 154 23.05 -1.48 -6.10
C LEU A 154 23.86 -2.78 -6.01
N THR A 155 24.72 -3.02 -7.00
CA THR A 155 25.63 -4.17 -7.05
C THR A 155 27.09 -3.74 -6.98
N ASP A 156 27.93 -4.55 -6.34
CA ASP A 156 29.38 -4.37 -6.36
C ASP A 156 30.08 -5.27 -7.39
N ASP A 157 31.39 -5.11 -7.54
CA ASP A 157 32.27 -5.89 -8.43
C ASP A 157 32.34 -7.39 -8.07
N LYS A 158 31.83 -7.79 -6.91
CA LYS A 158 31.76 -9.16 -6.42
C LYS A 158 30.37 -9.78 -6.59
N GLY A 159 29.44 -9.07 -7.22
CA GLY A 159 28.07 -9.53 -7.43
C GLY A 159 27.22 -9.57 -6.16
N ARG A 160 27.58 -8.79 -5.13
CA ARG A 160 26.78 -8.61 -3.91
C ARG A 160 25.80 -7.45 -4.09
N TYR A 161 24.72 -7.47 -3.33
CA TYR A 161 23.69 -6.44 -3.29
C TYR A 161 23.82 -5.60 -2.02
N LEU A 162 23.74 -4.27 -2.14
CA LEU A 162 23.66 -3.40 -0.97
C LEU A 162 22.22 -3.38 -0.46
N LEU A 163 22.02 -3.84 0.77
CA LEU A 163 20.73 -3.85 1.43
C LEU A 163 20.79 -3.03 2.72
N HIS A 164 19.66 -2.42 3.08
CA HIS A 164 19.48 -1.81 4.39
C HIS A 164 18.50 -2.61 5.26
N LEU A 165 18.69 -2.59 6.57
CA LEU A 165 17.72 -3.08 7.55
C LEU A 165 16.85 -1.92 8.01
N ARG A 166 15.55 -1.98 7.72
CA ARG A 166 14.58 -0.94 8.10
C ARG A 166 14.38 -0.89 9.62
N SER A 167 14.05 0.30 10.14
CA SER A 167 13.68 0.46 11.55
C SER A 167 12.50 -0.44 11.92
N ALA A 168 12.64 -1.24 12.98
CA ALA A 168 11.58 -2.18 13.40
C ALA A 168 10.38 -1.53 14.10
N ASN A 169 10.57 -0.33 14.66
CA ASN A 169 9.58 0.31 15.54
C ASN A 169 9.02 1.62 14.96
N LYS A 170 9.19 1.87 13.66
CA LYS A 170 8.59 3.02 12.97
C LYS A 170 7.36 2.56 12.18
N PRO A 171 6.34 3.42 12.00
CA PRO A 171 5.18 3.14 11.15
C PRO A 171 5.55 3.27 9.66
N ILE A 172 6.51 2.46 9.21
CA ILE A 172 7.03 2.44 7.84
C ILE A 172 6.63 1.15 7.13
N TRP A 173 6.79 1.11 5.81
CA TRP A 173 6.58 -0.11 5.04
C TRP A 173 7.54 -1.21 5.51
N ARG A 174 6.99 -2.38 5.88
CA ARG A 174 7.74 -3.60 6.25
C ARG A 174 8.86 -3.31 7.28
N PRO A 175 8.51 -2.87 8.50
CA PRO A 175 9.50 -2.53 9.50
C PRO A 175 10.30 -3.77 9.93
N GLY A 176 11.59 -3.60 10.18
CA GLY A 176 12.49 -4.69 10.61
C GLY A 176 12.86 -5.68 9.51
N GLN A 177 12.56 -5.37 8.24
CA GLN A 177 12.95 -6.20 7.10
C GLN A 177 14.14 -5.61 6.34
N TRP A 178 14.91 -6.49 5.71
CA TRP A 178 16.00 -6.14 4.80
C TRP A 178 15.45 -5.79 3.43
N ALA A 179 15.86 -4.64 2.89
CA ALA A 179 15.30 -4.12 1.65
C ALA A 179 16.30 -3.33 0.81
N LEU A 180 15.90 -3.02 -0.42
CA LEU A 180 16.56 -1.99 -1.24
C LEU A 180 16.41 -0.61 -0.59
N LEU A 181 17.38 0.26 -0.88
CA LEU A 181 17.33 1.69 -0.57
C LEU A 181 16.31 2.38 -1.48
N GLY A 182 15.67 3.42 -0.97
CA GLY A 182 14.66 4.18 -1.70
C GLY A 182 13.41 4.48 -0.87
N GLY A 183 12.48 5.21 -1.46
CA GLY A 183 11.30 5.73 -0.78
C GLY A 183 10.21 6.17 -1.74
N ASN A 184 9.29 7.00 -1.27
CA ASN A 184 8.15 7.43 -2.06
C ASN A 184 8.55 8.59 -2.97
N THR A 185 7.96 8.63 -4.17
CA THR A 185 8.05 9.81 -5.02
C THR A 185 7.28 10.97 -4.37
N GLU A 186 7.84 12.17 -4.34
CA GLU A 186 7.12 13.35 -3.84
C GLU A 186 6.24 13.98 -4.92
N LYS A 187 5.30 14.83 -4.49
CA LYS A 187 4.36 15.47 -5.41
C LYS A 187 5.08 16.42 -6.36
N GLY A 188 5.02 16.11 -7.65
CA GLY A 188 5.63 16.93 -8.71
C GLY A 188 7.06 16.52 -9.04
N GLU A 189 7.56 15.45 -8.41
CA GLU A 189 8.83 14.81 -8.69
C GLU A 189 8.61 13.60 -9.61
N THR A 190 9.58 13.29 -10.47
CA THR A 190 9.64 12.05 -11.25
C THR A 190 10.29 10.93 -10.43
N SER A 191 10.06 9.65 -10.78
CA SER A 191 10.74 8.54 -10.08
C SER A 191 12.28 8.58 -10.21
N ASP A 192 12.78 9.21 -11.27
CA ASP A 192 14.21 9.40 -11.56
C ASP A 192 14.82 10.46 -10.63
N GLU A 193 14.13 11.58 -10.40
CA GLU A 193 14.52 12.58 -9.40
C GLU A 193 14.40 12.01 -7.97
N ALA A 194 13.30 11.30 -7.70
CA ALA A 194 13.06 10.69 -6.40
C ALA A 194 14.17 9.73 -5.98
N ILE A 195 14.69 8.89 -6.90
CA ILE A 195 15.73 7.95 -6.49
C ILE A 195 17.05 8.64 -6.17
N VAL A 196 17.35 9.74 -6.86
CA VAL A 196 18.55 10.55 -6.60
C VAL A 196 18.42 11.20 -5.22
N ARG A 197 17.27 11.82 -4.92
CA ARG A 197 16.98 12.40 -3.60
C ARG A 197 17.05 11.35 -2.50
N GLU A 198 16.36 10.22 -2.66
CA GLU A 198 16.31 9.17 -1.65
C GLU A 198 17.69 8.57 -1.34
N LEU A 199 18.56 8.41 -2.34
CA LEU A 199 19.93 7.93 -2.10
C LEU A 199 20.79 8.97 -1.38
N ASP A 200 20.65 10.24 -1.70
CA ASP A 200 21.31 11.33 -0.97
C ASP A 200 20.81 11.39 0.48
N GLU A 201 19.49 11.31 0.70
CA GLU A 201 18.89 11.37 2.03
C GLU A 201 19.22 10.15 2.90
N GLN A 202 19.20 8.93 2.35
CA GLN A 202 19.38 7.71 3.12
C GLN A 202 20.85 7.34 3.33
N ILE A 203 21.72 7.61 2.35
CA ILE A 203 23.13 7.20 2.38
C ILE A 203 24.15 8.27 1.97
N GLY A 204 23.73 9.51 1.66
CA GLY A 204 24.61 10.62 1.33
C GLY A 204 25.42 10.44 0.04
N LEU A 205 24.97 9.58 -0.88
CA LEU A 205 25.71 9.24 -2.10
C LEU A 205 24.89 9.52 -3.35
N ALA A 206 25.48 10.29 -4.27
CA ALA A 206 25.05 10.36 -5.65
C ALA A 206 25.63 9.17 -6.44
N ILE A 207 24.76 8.33 -6.99
CA ILE A 207 25.17 7.17 -7.80
C ILE A 207 25.03 7.54 -9.28
N PRO A 208 26.14 7.66 -10.04
CA PRO A 208 26.06 7.95 -11.47
C PRO A 208 25.48 6.76 -12.24
N ASP A 209 24.90 7.05 -13.40
CA ASP A 209 24.44 6.05 -14.38
C ASP A 209 23.40 5.03 -13.86
N LEU A 210 22.52 5.45 -12.95
CA LEU A 210 21.35 4.65 -12.57
C LEU A 210 20.48 4.40 -13.81
N THR A 211 20.17 3.14 -14.07
CA THR A 211 19.33 2.75 -15.21
C THR A 211 18.08 2.04 -14.72
N GLY A 212 16.92 2.33 -15.33
CA GLY A 212 15.70 1.61 -15.00
C GLY A 212 15.86 0.11 -15.26
N PHE A 213 15.58 -0.72 -14.26
CA PHE A 213 15.74 -2.16 -14.34
C PHE A 213 14.41 -2.90 -14.44
N VAL A 214 13.51 -2.66 -13.47
CA VAL A 214 12.23 -3.36 -13.38
C VAL A 214 11.20 -2.48 -12.67
N THR A 215 9.92 -2.72 -12.95
CA THR A 215 8.82 -2.21 -12.12
C THR A 215 8.34 -3.35 -11.22
N LEU A 216 8.34 -3.11 -9.91
CA LEU A 216 7.83 -4.03 -8.91
C LEU A 216 6.39 -3.66 -8.56
N ASP A 217 5.45 -4.55 -8.85
CA ASP A 217 4.05 -4.43 -8.47
C ASP A 217 3.78 -5.31 -7.25
N THR A 218 3.28 -4.70 -6.18
CA THR A 218 2.82 -5.42 -5.00
C THR A 218 1.32 -5.61 -5.08
N LEU A 219 0.87 -6.86 -5.00
CA LEU A 219 -0.54 -7.23 -4.94
C LEU A 219 -0.90 -7.64 -3.50
N ASP A 220 -2.08 -7.30 -3.03
CA ASP A 220 -2.60 -7.83 -1.78
C ASP A 220 -2.89 -9.35 -1.89
N ALA A 221 -3.28 -9.97 -0.78
CA ALA A 221 -3.60 -11.39 -0.75
C ALA A 221 -4.74 -11.82 -1.71
N SER A 222 -5.68 -10.92 -2.01
CA SER A 222 -6.75 -11.16 -2.99
C SER A 222 -6.25 -11.09 -4.44
N GLY A 223 -5.11 -10.43 -4.65
CA GLY A 223 -4.53 -10.17 -5.96
C GLY A 223 -4.82 -8.77 -6.47
N SER A 224 -5.37 -7.91 -5.62
CA SER A 224 -5.63 -6.52 -5.96
C SER A 224 -4.33 -5.73 -5.86
N PHE A 225 -4.08 -4.88 -6.85
CA PHE A 225 -2.91 -4.01 -6.87
C PHE A 225 -2.89 -3.07 -5.66
N LYS A 226 -1.75 -3.02 -4.97
CA LYS A 226 -1.55 -2.28 -3.71
C LYS A 226 -0.53 -1.17 -3.86
N ASP A 227 0.60 -1.46 -4.50
CA ASP A 227 1.72 -0.52 -4.61
C ASP A 227 2.58 -0.83 -5.84
N ARG A 228 3.30 0.19 -6.33
CA ARG A 228 4.27 0.07 -7.42
C ARG A 228 5.55 0.80 -7.08
N VAL A 229 6.67 0.12 -7.28
CA VAL A 229 8.01 0.67 -7.12
C VAL A 229 8.77 0.57 -8.43
N ARG A 230 9.34 1.69 -8.91
CA ARG A 230 10.30 1.64 -10.02
C ARG A 230 11.69 1.36 -9.45
N VAL A 231 12.33 0.30 -9.94
CA VAL A 231 13.66 -0.09 -9.46
C VAL A 231 14.71 0.30 -10.49
N TYR A 232 15.74 0.98 -10.02
CA TYR A 232 16.91 1.38 -10.78
C TYR A 232 18.10 0.50 -10.41
N HIS A 233 18.86 0.06 -11.40
CA HIS A 233 20.10 -0.66 -11.20
C HIS A 233 21.29 0.30 -11.32
N GLY A 234 22.25 0.15 -10.41
CA GLY A 234 23.50 0.91 -10.40
C GLY A 234 24.65 0.08 -9.81
N THR A 235 25.87 0.57 -10.00
CA THR A 235 27.08 -0.08 -9.45
C THR A 235 27.69 0.79 -8.36
N LEU A 236 28.05 0.18 -7.23
CA LEU A 236 28.73 0.85 -6.12
C LEU A 236 29.73 -0.12 -5.48
N ASN A 237 30.96 0.35 -5.25
CA ASN A 237 32.03 -0.48 -4.66
C ASN A 237 32.49 0.02 -3.28
N THR A 238 31.88 1.09 -2.77
CA THR A 238 32.22 1.67 -1.47
C THR A 238 31.99 0.65 -0.34
N PRO A 239 32.99 0.38 0.51
CA PRO A 239 32.81 -0.46 1.69
C PRO A 239 31.72 0.10 2.61
N VAL A 240 30.89 -0.78 3.18
CA VAL A 240 29.73 -0.35 3.98
C VAL A 240 30.08 0.58 5.15
N HIS A 241 31.25 0.39 5.77
CA HIS A 241 31.69 1.21 6.91
C HIS A 241 32.12 2.63 6.53
N GLU A 242 32.23 2.92 5.23
CA GLU A 242 32.51 4.25 4.68
C GLU A 242 31.21 4.95 4.20
N ILE A 243 30.07 4.25 4.22
CA ILE A 243 28.76 4.79 3.84
C ILE A 243 28.07 5.25 5.11
N GLU A 244 27.73 6.55 5.18
CA GLU A 244 26.95 7.09 6.27
C GLU A 244 25.48 6.68 6.10
N LEU A 245 24.93 5.89 7.03
CA LEU A 245 23.52 5.53 7.02
C LEU A 245 22.72 6.56 7.82
N CYS A 246 21.96 7.39 7.13
CA CYS A 246 21.11 8.40 7.73
C CYS A 246 19.73 7.84 8.13
N GLU A 247 19.22 6.86 7.39
CA GLU A 247 17.94 6.21 7.65
C GLU A 247 18.02 4.68 7.62
N GLY A 248 17.56 4.04 8.71
CA GLY A 248 17.56 2.59 8.87
C GLY A 248 18.30 2.18 10.14
N ILE A 249 18.68 0.90 10.23
CA ILE A 249 19.45 0.34 11.34
C ILE A 249 20.85 -0.07 10.89
N GLN A 250 20.96 -0.67 9.71
CA GLN A 250 22.20 -1.27 9.24
C GLN A 250 22.24 -1.35 7.72
N LEU A 251 23.42 -1.16 7.12
CA LEU A 251 23.72 -1.51 5.74
C LEU A 251 24.52 -2.82 5.68
N ARG A 252 24.38 -3.57 4.58
CA ARG A 252 25.18 -4.78 4.35
C ARG A 252 25.29 -5.11 2.85
N TRP A 253 26.52 -5.35 2.41
CA TRP A 253 26.78 -6.08 1.15
C TRP A 253 26.46 -7.56 1.32
N THR A 254 25.48 -8.06 0.57
CA THR A 254 24.85 -9.37 0.78
C THR A 254 24.84 -10.17 -0.52
N ARG A 255 25.25 -11.44 -0.48
CA ARG A 255 25.08 -12.36 -1.61
C ARG A 255 23.66 -12.91 -1.66
N LEU A 256 23.21 -13.30 -2.85
CA LEU A 256 21.85 -13.82 -3.03
C LEU A 256 21.58 -15.05 -2.15
N GLU A 257 22.53 -15.97 -2.01
CA GLU A 257 22.37 -17.16 -1.18
C GLU A 257 22.19 -16.85 0.31
N GLU A 258 22.69 -15.71 0.79
CA GLU A 258 22.54 -15.30 2.19
C GLU A 258 21.12 -14.81 2.49
N THR A 259 20.36 -14.36 1.47
CA THR A 259 19.04 -13.76 1.68
C THR A 259 18.00 -14.76 2.17
N ALA A 260 18.21 -16.07 1.98
CA ALA A 260 17.34 -17.12 2.46
C ALA A 260 17.26 -17.19 4.01
N GLU A 261 18.32 -16.74 4.69
CA GLU A 261 18.44 -16.73 6.15
C GLU A 261 18.14 -15.35 6.77
N MET A 262 17.66 -14.40 5.94
CA MET A 262 17.42 -13.02 6.34
C MET A 262 15.92 -12.70 6.32
N THR A 263 15.49 -11.81 7.21
CA THR A 263 14.11 -11.29 7.23
C THR A 263 13.90 -10.32 6.06
N MET A 264 13.81 -10.84 4.84
CA MET A 264 13.74 -10.02 3.62
C MET A 264 12.36 -9.41 3.40
N ASP A 265 12.36 -8.19 2.86
CA ASP A 265 11.21 -7.65 2.16
C ASP A 265 10.92 -8.50 0.91
N PRO A 266 9.70 -9.04 0.74
CA PRO A 266 9.38 -9.95 -0.38
C PRO A 266 9.60 -9.33 -1.76
N GLY A 267 9.29 -8.02 -1.89
CA GLY A 267 9.52 -7.26 -3.11
C GLY A 267 10.99 -7.21 -3.48
N THR A 268 11.83 -6.81 -2.52
CA THR A 268 13.29 -6.81 -2.63
C THR A 268 13.82 -8.18 -3.02
N ALA A 269 13.42 -9.25 -2.32
CA ALA A 269 13.88 -10.60 -2.64
C ALA A 269 13.53 -11.00 -4.09
N ALA A 270 12.32 -10.70 -4.55
CA ALA A 270 11.89 -10.99 -5.92
C ALA A 270 12.72 -10.23 -6.96
N VAL A 271 13.02 -8.95 -6.71
CA VAL A 271 13.87 -8.13 -7.58
C VAL A 271 15.30 -8.68 -7.65
N LEU A 272 15.89 -9.08 -6.51
CA LEU A 272 17.21 -9.70 -6.46
C LEU A 272 17.27 -11.00 -7.27
N HIS A 273 16.24 -11.86 -7.13
CA HIS A 273 16.12 -13.08 -7.94
C HIS A 273 15.94 -12.77 -9.43
N ALA A 274 15.12 -11.78 -9.78
CA ALA A 274 14.92 -11.36 -11.16
C ALA A 274 16.23 -10.87 -11.79
N HIS A 275 17.00 -10.05 -11.07
CA HIS A 275 18.30 -9.57 -11.51
C HIS A 275 19.32 -10.71 -11.68
N HIS A 276 19.40 -11.63 -10.72
CA HIS A 276 20.31 -12.76 -10.81
C HIS A 276 20.00 -13.70 -11.98
N ASN A 277 18.72 -13.93 -12.26
CA ASN A 277 18.28 -14.81 -13.35
C ASN A 277 18.30 -14.13 -14.72
N ALA A 278 18.29 -12.80 -14.76
CA ALA A 278 18.45 -12.04 -15.99
C ALA A 278 19.86 -12.27 -16.53
N HIS A 279 19.96 -13.10 -17.56
CA HIS A 279 21.18 -13.20 -18.37
C HIS A 279 21.33 -11.86 -19.11
N GLN A 280 22.04 -10.89 -18.52
CA GLN A 280 22.29 -9.52 -19.02
C GLN A 280 21.24 -9.01 -20.03
N PRO A 281 20.29 -8.14 -19.64
CA PRO A 281 19.25 -7.72 -20.55
C PRO A 281 19.84 -7.14 -21.83
N ARG A 282 19.63 -7.85 -22.94
CA ARG A 282 19.74 -7.26 -24.27
C ARG A 282 18.78 -6.08 -24.27
N GLY A 283 19.31 -4.89 -24.54
CA GLY A 283 18.53 -3.66 -24.63
C GLY A 283 17.32 -3.88 -25.52
N HIS A 284 16.15 -3.97 -24.91
CA HIS A 284 14.89 -3.85 -25.61
C HIS A 284 14.60 -2.36 -25.73
N HIS A 285 14.72 -1.85 -26.96
CA HIS A 285 14.45 -0.47 -27.36
C HIS A 285 12.94 -0.13 -27.40
N ASP A 286 12.17 -0.61 -26.44
CA ASP A 286 10.82 -0.14 -26.21
C ASP A 286 10.77 0.27 -24.74
N GLY A 287 10.60 1.56 -24.46
CA GLY A 287 10.91 2.21 -23.16
C GLY A 287 10.09 1.74 -21.95
N THR A 288 9.50 0.54 -21.98
CA THR A 288 8.77 -0.10 -20.89
C THR A 288 9.66 -1.10 -20.17
N LEU A 289 9.82 -0.91 -18.85
CA LEU A 289 10.55 -1.84 -18.00
C LEU A 289 9.74 -3.15 -17.81
N PRO A 290 10.41 -4.31 -17.64
CA PRO A 290 9.73 -5.53 -17.24
C PRO A 290 9.03 -5.34 -15.89
N VAL A 291 7.95 -6.09 -15.66
CA VAL A 291 7.20 -6.06 -14.40
C VAL A 291 7.46 -7.33 -13.61
N VAL A 292 7.78 -7.18 -12.32
CA VAL A 292 7.82 -8.26 -11.34
C VAL A 292 6.64 -8.07 -10.40
N GLU A 293 5.76 -9.07 -10.32
CA GLU A 293 4.63 -9.05 -9.41
C GLU A 293 4.94 -9.86 -8.15
N VAL A 294 4.71 -9.26 -6.99
CA VAL A 294 4.81 -9.94 -5.70
C VAL A 294 3.48 -9.86 -5.00
N ARG A 295 2.93 -11.03 -4.67
CA ARG A 295 1.72 -11.11 -3.87
C ARG A 295 2.10 -11.11 -2.39
N GLU A 296 1.51 -10.20 -1.64
CA GLU A 296 1.61 -10.22 -0.19
C GLU A 296 1.04 -11.53 0.35
N PRO A 297 1.76 -12.20 1.26
CA PRO A 297 1.18 -13.31 2.00
C PRO A 297 -0.13 -12.84 2.65
N ARG A 298 -1.13 -13.72 2.73
CA ARG A 298 -2.25 -13.49 3.66
C ARG A 298 -1.62 -13.24 5.01
N ASP A 299 -1.88 -12.07 5.57
CA ASP A 299 -1.29 -11.68 6.84
C ASP A 299 -1.70 -12.72 7.90
N HIS A 300 -0.79 -13.62 8.26
CA HIS A 300 -1.02 -14.60 9.31
C HIS A 300 -0.85 -13.95 10.70
N LEU A 301 -0.53 -12.66 10.76
CA LEU A 301 -0.45 -11.88 12.00
C LEU A 301 -1.83 -11.42 12.49
N SER A 302 -2.89 -12.21 12.26
CA SER A 302 -4.10 -12.06 13.04
C SER A 302 -3.75 -12.32 14.51
N ARG A 303 -3.58 -11.24 15.28
CA ARG A 303 -3.34 -11.32 16.73
C ARG A 303 -4.49 -12.08 17.36
N SER A 304 -4.22 -13.25 17.94
CA SER A 304 -5.23 -13.96 18.72
C SER A 304 -5.46 -13.23 20.03
N ILE A 305 -6.73 -13.04 20.41
CA ILE A 305 -7.04 -12.58 21.77
C ILE A 305 -6.86 -13.77 22.70
N ILE A 306 -6.02 -13.60 23.72
CA ILE A 306 -5.84 -14.58 24.79
C ILE A 306 -6.78 -14.23 25.93
N SER A 307 -7.62 -15.17 26.34
CA SER A 307 -8.47 -15.05 27.52
C SER A 307 -8.15 -16.13 28.54
N ALA A 308 -8.16 -15.79 29.81
CA ALA A 308 -7.94 -16.71 30.92
C ALA A 308 -9.28 -16.99 31.61
N HIS A 309 -9.55 -18.26 31.94
CA HIS A 309 -10.79 -18.72 32.58
C HIS A 309 -10.44 -19.58 33.80
N LEU A 310 -11.08 -19.31 34.93
CA LEU A 310 -10.83 -20.04 36.17
C LEU A 310 -11.91 -21.09 36.44
N VAL A 311 -11.50 -22.33 36.64
CA VAL A 311 -12.35 -23.43 37.08
C VAL A 311 -12.13 -23.64 38.58
N LEU A 312 -13.14 -23.28 39.38
CA LEU A 312 -13.17 -23.56 40.82
C LEU A 312 -14.17 -24.66 41.11
N ILE A 313 -13.75 -25.67 41.87
CA ILE A 313 -14.58 -26.81 42.25
C ILE A 313 -14.64 -26.90 43.78
N ARG A 314 -15.85 -26.79 44.34
CA ARG A 314 -16.10 -26.94 45.78
C ARG A 314 -17.21 -27.97 45.97
N ASP A 315 -16.92 -29.02 46.74
CA ASP A 315 -17.88 -30.10 47.04
C ASP A 315 -18.55 -30.71 45.78
N GLY A 316 -17.80 -30.79 44.68
CA GLY A 316 -18.29 -31.30 43.38
C GLY A 316 -19.09 -30.30 42.54
N ALA A 317 -19.26 -29.07 43.03
CA ALA A 317 -19.97 -27.97 42.38
C ALA A 317 -18.97 -26.98 41.75
N VAL A 318 -19.34 -26.32 40.63
CA VAL A 318 -18.44 -25.47 39.85
C VAL A 318 -18.91 -24.03 39.94
N LEU A 319 -18.02 -23.12 40.34
CA LEU A 319 -18.37 -21.71 40.40
C LEU A 319 -18.69 -21.15 39.00
N LEU A 320 -19.92 -20.66 38.84
CA LEU A 320 -20.38 -19.97 37.64
C LEU A 320 -20.98 -18.61 37.99
N GLY A 321 -20.69 -17.63 37.14
CA GLY A 321 -21.24 -16.28 37.18
C GLY A 321 -22.31 -16.12 36.12
N LYS A 322 -23.36 -15.35 36.39
CA LYS A 322 -24.38 -15.01 35.40
C LYS A 322 -24.09 -13.64 34.79
N ARG A 323 -23.78 -13.61 33.48
CA ARG A 323 -23.50 -12.37 32.74
C ARG A 323 -24.67 -11.40 32.83
N HIS A 324 -24.35 -10.12 33.01
CA HIS A 324 -25.34 -9.06 33.03
C HIS A 324 -26.19 -9.05 31.74
N PRO A 325 -27.51 -8.77 31.78
CA PRO A 325 -28.38 -8.78 30.60
C PRO A 325 -27.96 -7.80 29.49
N ARG A 326 -27.17 -6.78 29.84
CA ARG A 326 -26.61 -5.79 28.90
C ARG A 326 -25.22 -6.15 28.37
N SER A 327 -24.69 -7.34 28.68
CA SER A 327 -23.37 -7.74 28.19
C SER A 327 -23.37 -7.83 26.65
N ALA A 328 -22.34 -7.26 26.02
CA ALA A 328 -22.20 -7.28 24.57
C ALA A 328 -21.99 -8.70 24.01
N PHE A 329 -21.55 -9.64 24.86
CA PHE A 329 -21.31 -11.04 24.49
C PHE A 329 -22.10 -11.98 25.41
N ALA A 330 -22.88 -12.88 24.80
CA ALA A 330 -23.67 -13.91 25.48
C ALA A 330 -24.45 -13.39 26.71
N PRO A 331 -25.32 -12.37 26.57
CA PRO A 331 -26.06 -11.80 27.69
C PRO A 331 -26.93 -12.85 28.40
N SER A 332 -27.04 -12.74 29.73
CA SER A 332 -27.83 -13.65 30.59
C SER A 332 -27.39 -15.13 30.56
N THR A 333 -26.18 -15.43 30.08
CA THR A 333 -25.60 -16.78 30.12
C THR A 333 -24.68 -16.97 31.33
N TRP A 334 -24.42 -18.23 31.69
CA TRP A 334 -23.50 -18.59 32.77
C TRP A 334 -22.07 -18.78 32.25
N HIS A 335 -21.08 -18.24 32.95
CA HIS A 335 -19.66 -18.30 32.59
C HIS A 335 -18.77 -18.56 33.81
N LEU A 336 -17.54 -19.00 33.56
CA LEU A 336 -16.48 -19.03 34.55
C LEU A 336 -15.97 -17.60 34.83
N PRO A 337 -15.39 -17.33 36.02
CA PRO A 337 -14.54 -16.15 36.21
C PRO A 337 -13.51 -16.08 35.10
N ALA A 338 -13.47 -14.98 34.37
CA ALA A 338 -12.68 -14.91 33.15
C ALA A 338 -12.46 -13.49 32.65
N GLY A 339 -11.26 -13.24 32.14
CA GLY A 339 -10.95 -11.96 31.50
C GLY A 339 -9.90 -12.06 30.41
N HIS A 340 -9.51 -10.89 29.91
CA HIS A 340 -8.56 -10.77 28.81
C HIS A 340 -7.18 -10.47 29.35
N ARG A 341 -6.19 -11.14 28.76
CA ARG A 341 -4.80 -10.84 29.07
C ARG A 341 -4.46 -9.45 28.53
N GLU A 342 -4.05 -8.56 29.41
CA GLU A 342 -3.56 -7.23 29.10
C GLU A 342 -2.14 -7.26 28.50
N ASP A 343 -1.66 -6.09 28.08
CA ASP A 343 -0.30 -5.95 27.59
C ASP A 343 0.72 -6.16 28.71
N MET A 344 1.82 -6.82 28.38
CA MET A 344 2.95 -7.07 29.29
C MET A 344 2.66 -7.96 30.52
N GLU A 345 1.54 -8.71 30.55
CA GLU A 345 1.28 -9.74 31.58
C GLU A 345 1.29 -11.18 31.04
N SER A 346 1.51 -12.16 31.93
CA SER A 346 1.36 -13.58 31.63
C SER A 346 -0.11 -14.01 31.74
N ALA A 347 -0.50 -15.12 31.11
CA ALA A 347 -1.88 -15.64 31.26
C ALA A 347 -2.22 -16.06 32.70
N ILE A 348 -1.20 -16.46 33.49
CA ILE A 348 -1.37 -16.83 34.90
C ILE A 348 -1.57 -15.58 35.75
N THR A 349 -0.78 -14.54 35.51
CA THR A 349 -0.90 -13.23 36.17
C THR A 349 -2.26 -12.59 35.86
N CYS A 350 -2.69 -12.63 34.59
CA CYS A 350 -4.03 -12.25 34.17
C CYS A 350 -5.09 -12.99 34.99
N MET A 351 -4.96 -14.33 35.12
CA MET A 351 -5.95 -15.11 35.86
C MET A 351 -6.04 -14.73 37.33
N THR A 352 -4.92 -14.49 38.01
CA THR A 352 -4.91 -14.02 39.39
C THR A 352 -5.58 -12.64 39.53
N ARG A 353 -5.26 -11.69 38.63
CA ARG A 353 -5.84 -10.34 38.61
C ARG A 353 -7.36 -10.37 38.40
N GLU A 354 -7.79 -10.98 37.30
CA GLU A 354 -9.22 -11.06 36.91
C GLU A 354 -10.06 -11.78 37.98
N THR A 355 -9.48 -12.79 38.65
CA THR A 355 -10.18 -13.48 39.74
C THR A 355 -10.43 -12.55 40.93
N GLU A 356 -9.44 -11.77 41.33
CA GLU A 356 -9.59 -10.80 42.43
C GLU A 356 -10.56 -9.68 42.03
N GLU A 357 -10.46 -9.18 40.80
CA GLU A 357 -11.31 -8.11 40.25
C GLU A 357 -12.78 -8.53 40.14
N GLU A 358 -13.10 -9.66 39.52
CA GLU A 358 -14.49 -10.08 39.28
C GLU A 358 -15.18 -10.68 40.51
N THR A 359 -14.42 -11.40 41.34
CA THR A 359 -14.98 -12.26 42.41
C THR A 359 -14.52 -11.87 43.81
N GLY A 360 -13.40 -11.15 43.95
CA GLY A 360 -12.75 -10.89 45.23
C GLY A 360 -12.03 -12.10 45.84
N LEU A 361 -11.94 -13.22 45.12
CA LEU A 361 -11.15 -14.39 45.53
C LEU A 361 -9.66 -14.14 45.28
N ARG A 362 -8.81 -14.70 46.14
CA ARG A 362 -7.36 -14.64 45.96
C ARG A 362 -6.80 -16.01 45.63
N VAL A 363 -6.06 -16.09 44.53
CA VAL A 363 -5.41 -17.32 44.06
C VAL A 363 -3.95 -17.00 43.76
N SER A 364 -3.04 -17.75 44.37
CA SER A 364 -1.61 -17.62 44.08
C SER A 364 -1.30 -18.22 42.71
N GLU A 365 -0.36 -17.63 41.98
CA GLU A 365 0.06 -18.15 40.66
C GLU A 365 0.51 -19.63 40.72
N GLY A 366 1.15 -20.04 41.82
CA GLY A 366 1.60 -21.42 42.04
C GLY A 366 0.48 -22.44 42.29
N ASP A 367 -0.75 -21.98 42.57
CA ASP A 367 -1.92 -22.83 42.75
C ASP A 367 -2.72 -23.03 41.45
N LEU A 368 -2.33 -22.35 40.36
CA LEU A 368 -3.00 -22.42 39.07
C LEU A 368 -2.36 -23.49 38.18
N SER A 369 -3.18 -24.43 37.71
CA SER A 369 -2.80 -25.45 36.73
C SER A 369 -3.61 -25.27 35.45
N LEU A 370 -2.94 -25.15 34.30
CA LEU A 370 -3.63 -25.14 33.00
C LEU A 370 -4.24 -26.52 32.74
N VAL A 371 -5.56 -26.59 32.64
CA VAL A 371 -6.32 -27.84 32.45
C VAL A 371 -6.92 -27.98 31.06
N HIS A 372 -7.13 -26.88 30.34
CA HIS A 372 -7.67 -26.92 28.99
C HIS A 372 -7.26 -25.71 28.15
N VAL A 373 -7.19 -25.90 26.84
CA VAL A 373 -6.96 -24.85 25.84
C VAL A 373 -8.05 -25.00 24.78
N LEU A 374 -8.77 -23.92 24.53
CA LEU A 374 -9.78 -23.85 23.48
C LEU A 374 -9.35 -22.84 22.42
N ASP A 375 -9.07 -23.33 21.22
CA ASP A 375 -8.92 -22.50 20.04
C ASP A 375 -10.29 -22.33 19.36
N ARG A 376 -10.77 -21.09 19.25
CA ARG A 376 -12.09 -20.80 18.68
C ARG A 376 -12.06 -19.59 17.76
N LEU A 377 -12.80 -19.71 16.66
CA LEU A 377 -13.23 -18.59 15.84
C LEU A 377 -14.71 -18.34 16.11
N ASP A 378 -15.03 -17.23 16.76
CA ASP A 378 -16.42 -16.86 17.01
C ASP A 378 -17.15 -16.59 15.69
N PRO A 379 -18.36 -17.13 15.46
CA PRO A 379 -19.16 -16.79 14.30
C PRO A 379 -19.36 -15.26 14.21
N GLY A 380 -18.81 -14.64 13.16
CA GLY A 380 -18.85 -13.19 12.93
C GLY A 380 -17.64 -12.40 13.45
N SER A 381 -16.68 -13.03 14.12
CA SER A 381 -15.37 -12.43 14.44
C SER A 381 -14.34 -12.82 13.39
N THR A 382 -13.58 -11.85 12.89
CA THR A 382 -12.39 -12.10 12.06
C THR A 382 -11.12 -12.30 12.91
N ILE A 383 -11.23 -12.12 14.23
CA ILE A 383 -10.11 -12.25 15.17
C ILE A 383 -10.21 -13.62 15.87
N PRO A 384 -9.21 -14.51 15.73
CA PRO A 384 -9.15 -15.79 16.44
C PRO A 384 -8.97 -15.57 17.95
N ARG A 385 -9.50 -16.50 18.77
CA ARG A 385 -9.40 -16.45 20.24
C ARG A 385 -8.87 -17.75 20.79
N VAL A 386 -7.93 -17.65 21.72
CA VAL A 386 -7.43 -18.80 22.49
C VAL A 386 -7.84 -18.61 23.94
N GLY A 387 -8.73 -19.48 24.42
CA GLY A 387 -9.14 -19.54 25.81
C GLY A 387 -8.27 -20.52 26.59
N LEU A 388 -7.58 -20.04 27.61
CA LEU A 388 -6.78 -20.83 28.55
C LEU A 388 -7.57 -21.04 29.83
N PHE A 389 -7.77 -22.30 30.22
CA PHE A 389 -8.56 -22.66 31.40
C PHE A 389 -7.64 -23.16 32.49
N PHE A 390 -7.66 -22.50 33.64
CA PHE A 390 -6.88 -22.86 34.81
C PHE A 390 -7.78 -23.45 35.89
N ALA A 391 -7.33 -24.50 36.57
CA ALA A 391 -7.93 -24.97 37.81
C ALA A 391 -7.06 -24.53 38.98
N ALA A 392 -7.68 -24.05 40.05
CA ALA A 392 -6.98 -23.70 41.29
C ALA A 392 -6.99 -24.86 42.29
N SER A 393 -5.83 -25.23 42.83
CA SER A 393 -5.72 -26.17 43.96
C SER A 393 -6.11 -25.55 45.29
N HIS A 394 -5.90 -24.25 45.44
CA HIS A 394 -6.18 -23.49 46.65
C HIS A 394 -6.58 -22.05 46.30
N TRP A 395 -7.45 -21.46 47.12
CA TRP A 395 -7.85 -20.06 47.04
C TRP A 395 -8.37 -19.57 48.39
N GLU A 396 -8.37 -18.25 48.58
CA GLU A 396 -8.89 -17.59 49.77
C GLU A 396 -10.12 -16.72 49.44
N GLY A 397 -11.07 -16.71 50.38
CA GLY A 397 -12.27 -15.87 50.30
C GLY A 397 -13.51 -16.60 49.79
N GLU A 398 -14.60 -15.83 49.69
CA GLU A 398 -15.88 -16.26 49.13
C GLU A 398 -16.22 -15.37 47.93
N PRO A 399 -16.82 -15.92 46.86
CA PRO A 399 -17.11 -15.17 45.65
C PRO A 399 -18.18 -14.11 45.92
N LEU A 400 -17.86 -12.87 45.53
CA LEU A 400 -18.74 -11.72 45.62
C LEU A 400 -18.86 -11.08 44.24
N VAL A 401 -20.00 -10.48 43.93
CA VAL A 401 -20.14 -9.69 42.71
C VAL A 401 -19.41 -8.36 42.92
N ARG A 402 -18.20 -8.24 42.36
CA ARG A 402 -17.39 -7.02 42.43
C ARG A 402 -17.64 -6.07 41.26
N GLU A 403 -18.01 -6.62 40.11
CA GLU A 403 -18.34 -5.90 38.88
C GLU A 403 -19.81 -6.12 38.50
N PRO A 404 -20.77 -5.44 39.17
CA PRO A 404 -22.20 -5.64 38.96
C PRO A 404 -22.69 -5.28 37.54
N GLU A 405 -21.92 -4.50 36.80
CA GLU A 405 -22.14 -4.16 35.40
C GLU A 405 -21.79 -5.32 34.44
N CYS A 406 -20.89 -6.22 34.85
CA CYS A 406 -20.43 -7.37 34.09
C CYS A 406 -21.18 -8.65 34.48
N CYS A 407 -21.38 -8.88 35.78
CA CYS A 407 -21.94 -10.09 36.36
C CYS A 407 -23.03 -9.77 37.39
N THR A 408 -24.14 -10.52 37.39
CA THR A 408 -25.27 -10.27 38.32
C THR A 408 -25.28 -11.20 39.54
N GLU A 409 -24.65 -12.37 39.46
CA GLU A 409 -24.61 -13.33 40.55
C GLU A 409 -23.52 -14.39 40.32
N TRP A 410 -22.95 -14.90 41.41
CA TRP A 410 -22.07 -16.07 41.45
C TRP A 410 -22.77 -17.22 42.16
N ARG A 411 -22.68 -18.46 41.64
CA ARG A 411 -23.24 -19.68 42.24
C ARG A 411 -22.30 -20.87 42.08
N TRP A 412 -22.27 -21.72 43.10
CA TRP A 412 -21.58 -23.01 43.08
C TRP A 412 -22.43 -24.09 42.41
#